data_AF-A0A9E0T8G1-F1
#
_entry.id   AF-A0A9E0T8G1-F1
#
_cell.length_a   1.000
_cell.length_b   1.000
_cell.length_c   1.000
_cell.angle_alpha   90.00
_cell.angle_beta   90.00
_cell.angle_gamma   90.00
#
_symmetry.space_group_name_H-M   'P 1'
#
loop_
_entity.id
_entity.type
_entity.pdbx_description
1 polymer ?
#
loop_
_entity_poly.entity_id
_entity_poly.type
_entity_poly.pdbx_seq_one_letter_code
_entity_poly.pdbx_strand_id
1 'polypeptide(L)'
;MTRIDHPEGTANVLADLGFDDAEELTAKAALALKLNTLIDQRGLSQTEAAAITGMTQPKVSQVRRYKLQNISLERLMQALVSLDQQVKIVVQPARRAHAAGISVAV
;
A
#
# COMPACT_ATOMS: atom_id res chain seq x y z
N MET A 1 -9.61 -38.75 -7.04
CA MET A 1 -8.75 -37.75 -7.70
C MET A 1 -9.64 -36.85 -8.52
N THR A 2 -9.91 -35.63 -8.04
CA THR A 2 -10.51 -34.58 -8.86
C THR A 2 -9.77 -33.30 -8.50
N ARG A 3 -8.87 -32.86 -9.39
CA ARG A 3 -8.22 -31.55 -9.29
C ARG A 3 -9.28 -30.52 -9.62
N ILE A 4 -9.51 -29.59 -8.69
CA ILE A 4 -10.27 -28.38 -8.98
C ILE A 4 -9.24 -27.39 -9.53
N ASP A 5 -9.22 -27.27 -10.86
CA ASP A 5 -8.49 -26.23 -11.57
C ASP A 5 -9.12 -24.88 -11.19
N HIS A 6 -8.48 -24.17 -10.27
CA HIS A 6 -8.81 -22.77 -10.01
C HIS A 6 -8.18 -21.95 -11.14
N PRO A 7 -8.96 -21.14 -11.87
CA PRO A 7 -8.37 -20.22 -12.84
C PRO A 7 -7.39 -19.31 -12.09
N GLU A 8 -6.15 -19.29 -12.57
CA GLU A 8 -5.08 -18.41 -12.11
C GLU A 8 -5.50 -16.96 -12.35
N GLY A 9 -6.33 -16.41 -11.47
CA GLY A 9 -6.46 -14.96 -11.34
C GLY A 9 -5.07 -14.45 -11.01
N THR A 10 -4.58 -13.50 -11.80
CA THR A 10 -3.27 -12.91 -11.56
C THR A 10 -3.29 -12.39 -10.13
N ALA A 11 -2.20 -12.52 -9.38
CA ALA A 11 -2.12 -12.15 -7.96
C ALA A 11 -2.40 -10.64 -7.67
N ASN A 12 -2.81 -9.88 -8.69
CA ASN A 12 -3.20 -8.50 -8.67
C ASN A 12 -4.52 -8.29 -9.43
N VAL A 13 -5.64 -8.23 -8.69
CA VAL A 13 -6.99 -7.97 -9.22
C VAL A 13 -7.07 -6.64 -9.98
N LEU A 14 -6.22 -5.65 -9.66
CA LEU A 14 -6.19 -4.35 -10.36
C LEU A 14 -5.57 -4.47 -11.75
N ALA A 15 -4.61 -5.38 -11.93
CA ALA A 15 -4.03 -5.67 -13.24
C ALA A 15 -5.04 -6.40 -14.13
N ASP A 16 -5.82 -7.32 -13.55
CA ASP A 16 -6.89 -8.04 -14.25
C ASP A 16 -8.03 -7.11 -14.72
N LEU A 17 -8.19 -5.95 -14.06
CA LEU A 17 -9.16 -4.91 -14.43
C LEU A 17 -8.60 -3.87 -15.42
N GLY A 18 -7.36 -4.01 -15.88
CA GLY A 18 -6.78 -3.18 -16.94
C GLY A 18 -6.41 -1.75 -16.52
N PHE A 19 -6.11 -1.52 -15.24
CA PHE A 19 -5.59 -0.22 -14.80
C PHE A 19 -4.11 -0.06 -15.20
N ASP A 20 -3.79 0.98 -15.95
CA ASP A 20 -2.40 1.33 -16.31
C ASP A 20 -1.52 1.54 -15.06
N ASP A 21 -2.12 2.01 -13.96
CA ASP A 21 -1.47 2.26 -12.66
C ASP A 21 -1.68 1.11 -11.65
N ALA A 22 -2.08 -0.08 -12.09
CA ALA A 22 -2.44 -1.20 -11.20
C ALA A 22 -1.36 -1.53 -10.17
N GLU A 23 -0.08 -1.47 -10.57
CA GLU A 23 1.05 -1.74 -9.68
C GLU A 23 1.26 -0.64 -8.64
N GLU A 24 1.17 0.62 -9.04
CA GLU A 24 1.29 1.75 -8.11
C GLU A 24 0.13 1.75 -7.10
N LEU A 25 -1.10 1.50 -7.56
CA LEU A 25 -2.27 1.38 -6.69
C LEU A 25 -2.14 0.20 -5.72
N THR A 26 -1.60 -0.93 -6.17
CA THR A 26 -1.33 -2.09 -5.32
C THR A 26 -0.30 -1.75 -4.24
N ALA A 27 0.80 -1.11 -4.62
CA ALA A 27 1.83 -0.68 -3.68
C ALA A 27 1.28 0.33 -2.66
N LYS A 28 0.50 1.33 -3.11
CA LYS A 28 -0.16 2.30 -2.23
C LYS A 28 -1.13 1.60 -1.27
N ALA A 29 -1.94 0.66 -1.75
CA ALA A 29 -2.89 -0.08 -0.92
C ALA A 29 -2.18 -0.89 0.17
N ALA A 30 -1.08 -1.56 -0.17
CA ALA A 30 -0.27 -2.31 0.78
C ALA A 30 0.32 -1.42 1.89
N LEU A 31 0.91 -0.27 1.53
CA LEU A 31 1.43 0.68 2.51
C LEU A 31 0.30 1.30 3.36
N ALA A 32 -0.83 1.65 2.74
CA ALA A 32 -1.99 2.21 3.44
C ALA A 32 -2.59 1.20 4.43
N LEU A 33 -2.62 -0.09 4.09
CA LEU A 33 -3.03 -1.15 5.01
C LEU A 33 -2.13 -1.17 6.24
N LYS A 34 -0.81 -1.23 6.05
CA LYS A 34 0.16 -1.20 7.16
C LYS A 34 0.00 0.04 8.04
N LEU A 35 -0.15 1.21 7.41
CA LEU A 35 -0.36 2.47 8.11
C LEU A 35 -1.64 2.47 8.94
N ASN A 36 -2.76 2.00 8.36
CA ASN A 36 -4.04 1.90 9.07
C ASN A 36 -3.96 0.94 10.26
N THR A 37 -3.31 -0.21 10.09
CA THR A 37 -3.07 -1.16 11.18
C THR A 37 -2.26 -0.54 12.33
N LEU A 38 -1.22 0.25 12.02
CA LEU A 38 -0.43 0.93 13.06
C LEU A 38 -1.23 2.00 13.79
N ILE A 39 -2.06 2.76 13.08
CA ILE A 39 -2.98 3.74 13.66
C ILE A 39 -3.94 3.05 14.64
N ASP A 40 -4.51 1.90 14.25
CA ASP A 40 -5.43 1.13 15.10
C ASP A 40 -4.73 0.54 16.33
N GLN A 41 -3.56 -0.08 16.14
CA GLN A 41 -2.77 -0.69 17.22
C GLN A 41 -2.32 0.33 18.27
N ARG A 42 -2.02 1.56 17.84
CA ARG A 42 -1.63 2.66 18.73
C ARG A 42 -2.84 3.43 19.30
N GLY A 43 -4.07 3.09 18.90
CA GLY A 43 -5.29 3.76 19.35
C GLY A 43 -5.37 5.23 18.93
N LEU A 44 -4.73 5.62 17.82
CA LEU A 44 -4.63 7.02 17.41
C LEU A 44 -5.91 7.50 16.74
N SER A 45 -6.40 8.66 17.16
CA SER A 45 -7.40 9.41 16.41
C SER A 45 -6.83 9.91 15.06
N GLN A 46 -7.71 10.29 14.13
CA GLN A 46 -7.27 10.88 12.86
C GLN A 46 -6.46 12.17 13.05
N THR A 47 -6.77 12.94 14.09
CA THR A 47 -6.07 14.20 14.40
C THR A 47 -4.67 13.94 14.95
N GLU A 48 -4.52 12.96 15.85
CA GLU A 48 -3.20 12.56 16.36
C GLU A 48 -2.34 11.96 15.26
N ALA A 49 -2.91 11.07 14.44
CA ALA A 49 -2.21 10.51 13.28
C ALA A 49 -1.81 11.61 12.28
N ALA A 50 -2.63 12.64 12.10
CA ALA A 50 -2.29 13.81 11.27
C ALA A 50 -1.10 14.58 11.85
N ALA A 51 -1.10 14.84 13.15
CA ALA A 51 0.00 15.51 13.83
C ALA A 51 1.32 14.72 13.74
N ILE A 52 1.29 13.41 13.96
CA ILE A 52 2.49 12.55 13.93
C ILE A 52 3.04 12.44 12.50
N THR A 53 2.19 12.16 11.52
CA THR A 53 2.61 11.95 10.12
C THR A 53 2.87 13.26 9.36
N GLY A 54 2.49 14.41 9.93
CA GLY A 54 2.46 15.71 9.27
C GLY A 54 1.42 15.82 8.14
N MET A 55 0.51 14.86 8.01
CA MET A 55 -0.59 14.93 7.04
C MET A 55 -1.68 15.86 7.57
N THR A 56 -2.53 16.38 6.68
CA THR A 56 -3.77 17.02 7.13
C THR A 56 -4.76 15.94 7.58
N GLN A 57 -5.65 16.24 8.54
CA GLN A 57 -6.70 15.31 8.96
C GLN A 57 -7.56 14.79 7.78
N PRO A 58 -7.95 15.60 6.78
CA PRO A 58 -8.61 15.09 5.58
C PRO A 58 -7.79 14.06 4.80
N LYS A 59 -6.47 14.24 4.66
CA LYS A 59 -5.58 13.26 4.02
C LYS A 59 -5.51 11.96 4.82
N VAL A 60 -5.41 12.02 6.14
CA VAL A 60 -5.48 10.83 7.00
C VAL A 60 -6.81 10.10 6.82
N SER A 61 -7.93 10.84 6.77
CA SER A 61 -9.25 10.26 6.52
C SER A 61 -9.35 9.57 5.15
N GLN A 62 -8.71 10.12 4.12
CA GLN A 62 -8.60 9.49 2.80
C GLN A 62 -7.80 8.18 2.87
N VAL A 63 -6.65 8.14 3.54
CA VAL A 63 -5.86 6.90 3.77
C VAL A 63 -6.69 5.85 4.49
N ARG A 64 -7.39 6.24 5.57
CA ARG A 64 -8.26 5.35 6.36
C ARG A 64 -9.38 4.71 5.53
N ARG A 65 -9.79 5.37 4.44
CA ARG A 65 -10.85 4.93 3.52
C ARG A 65 -10.32 4.37 2.21
N TYR A 66 -9.01 4.15 2.10
CA TYR A 66 -8.33 3.69 0.88
C TYR A 66 -8.62 4.56 -0.36
N LYS A 67 -8.87 5.86 -0.17
CA LYS A 67 -9.00 6.86 -1.24
C LYS A 67 -7.63 7.43 -1.60
N LEU A 68 -6.82 6.63 -2.31
CA LEU A 68 -5.38 6.86 -2.46
C LEU A 68 -4.98 7.61 -3.75
N GLN A 69 -5.94 7.98 -4.60
CA GLN A 69 -5.66 8.62 -5.91
C GLN A 69 -4.80 9.88 -5.78
N ASN A 70 -5.06 10.70 -4.76
CA ASN A 70 -4.34 11.97 -4.50
C ASN A 70 -3.27 11.84 -3.42
N ILE A 71 -2.84 10.61 -3.10
CA ILE A 71 -1.81 10.34 -2.10
C ILE A 71 -0.63 9.67 -2.80
N SER A 72 0.55 10.28 -2.71
CA SER A 72 1.75 9.71 -3.31
C SER A 72 2.27 8.53 -2.48
N LEU A 73 2.98 7.62 -3.15
CA LEU A 73 3.66 6.50 -2.50
C LEU A 73 4.67 7.01 -1.46
N GLU A 74 5.44 8.05 -1.80
CA GLU A 74 6.37 8.73 -0.91
C GLU A 74 5.69 9.20 0.39
N ARG A 75 4.49 9.78 0.29
CA ARG A 75 3.78 10.27 1.47
C ARG A 75 3.37 9.15 2.43
N LEU A 76 2.98 7.98 1.89
CA LEU A 76 2.69 6.80 2.70
C LEU A 76 3.95 6.26 3.37
N MET A 77 5.08 6.22 2.64
CA MET A 77 6.37 5.80 3.21
C MET A 77 6.83 6.73 4.34
N GLN A 78 6.76 8.05 4.14
CA GLN A 78 7.10 9.04 5.18
C GLN A 78 6.21 8.90 6.42
N ALA A 79 4.90 8.67 6.25
CA ALA A 79 4.00 8.46 7.37
C ALA A 79 4.31 7.19 8.17
N LEU A 80 4.75 6.12 7.51
CA LEU A 80 5.24 4.91 8.19
C LEU A 80 6.52 5.22 8.97
N VAL A 81 7.46 5.98 8.40
CA VAL A 81 8.68 6.42 9.10
C VAL A 81 8.34 7.27 10.33
N SER A 82 7.37 8.19 10.24
CA SER A 82 6.88 8.97 11.38
C SER A 82 6.23 8.12 12.48
N LEU A 83 5.82 6.90 12.18
CA LEU A 83 5.32 5.90 13.12
C LEU A 83 6.38 4.83 13.42
N ASP A 84 7.65 5.23 13.46
CA ASP A 84 8.80 4.42 13.87
C ASP A 84 9.00 3.14 13.03
N GLN A 85 8.50 3.13 11.78
CA GLN A 85 8.73 2.02 10.87
C GLN A 85 9.99 2.27 10.03
N GLN A 86 10.74 1.21 9.75
CA GLN A 86 11.81 1.25 8.77
C GLN A 86 11.27 0.91 7.38
N VAL A 87 11.46 1.80 6.41
CA VAL A 87 11.14 1.54 4.99
C VAL A 87 12.42 1.21 4.24
N LYS A 88 12.47 0.03 3.61
CA LYS A 88 13.59 -0.40 2.76
C LYS A 88 13.13 -0.55 1.32
N ILE A 89 13.80 0.15 0.40
CA ILE A 89 13.54 0.05 -1.04
C ILE A 89 14.61 -0.87 -1.64
N VAL A 90 14.18 -1.91 -2.35
CA VAL A 90 15.07 -2.87 -3.03
C VAL A 90 14.79 -2.81 -4.52
N VAL A 91 15.82 -2.48 -5.31
CA VAL A 91 15.77 -2.47 -6.77
C VAL A 91 16.55 -3.67 -7.28
N GLN A 92 15.91 -4.48 -8.12
CA GLN A 92 16.48 -5.71 -8.67
C GLN A 92 16.06 -5.90 -10.14
N PRO A 93 16.87 -6.58 -10.98
CA PRO A 93 16.50 -6.86 -12.36
C PRO A 93 15.22 -7.68 -12.46
N ALA A 94 14.31 -7.30 -13.37
CA ALA A 94 13.13 -8.09 -13.69
C ALA A 94 13.51 -9.46 -14.28
N ARG A 95 12.85 -10.53 -13.85
CA ARG A 95 13.05 -11.92 -14.29
C ARG A 95 11.70 -12.57 -14.56
N ARG A 96 11.65 -13.71 -15.26
CA ARG A 96 10.36 -14.41 -15.54
C ARG A 96 9.48 -14.66 -14.30
N ALA A 97 10.07 -14.82 -13.12
CA ALA A 97 9.34 -14.98 -11.85
C ALA A 97 8.92 -13.65 -11.17
N HIS A 98 9.54 -12.53 -11.56
CA HIS A 98 9.24 -11.18 -11.06
C HIS A 98 9.21 -10.21 -12.25
N ALA A 99 8.00 -9.96 -12.76
CA ALA A 99 7.78 -8.96 -13.82
C ALA A 99 8.29 -7.58 -13.37
N ALA A 100 8.64 -6.73 -14.34
CA ALA A 100 9.03 -5.35 -14.06
C ALA A 100 7.86 -4.65 -13.37
N GLY A 101 8.08 -4.12 -12.17
CA GLY A 101 7.03 -3.44 -11.44
C GLY A 101 7.37 -3.09 -10.01
N ILE A 102 6.40 -2.50 -9.31
CA ILE A 102 6.51 -2.12 -7.90
C ILE A 102 5.81 -3.17 -7.04
N SER A 103 6.54 -3.73 -6.06
CA SER A 103 5.98 -4.63 -5.05
C SER A 103 6.34 -4.15 -3.65
N VAL A 104 5.45 -4.42 -2.71
CA VAL A 104 5.63 -4.08 -1.30
C VAL A 104 5.54 -5.37 -0.49
N ALA A 105 6.59 -5.67 0.26
CA ALA A 105 6.57 -6.71 1.29
C ALA A 105 6.13 -6.06 2.60
N VAL A 106 4.92 -6.36 3.07
CA VAL A 106 4.31 -5.83 4.31
C VAL A 106 4.07 -6.90 5.34
#